data_AF-A0A1U7SJC3-F1
#
_entry.id   AF-A0A1U7SJC3-F1
#
_cell.length_a   1.000
_cell.length_b   1.000
_cell.length_c   1.000
_cell.angle_alpha   90.00
_cell.angle_beta   90.00
_cell.angle_gamma   90.00
#
_symmetry.space_group_name_H-M   'P 1'
#
loop_
_entity.id
_entity.type
_entity.pdbx_description
1 polymer ?
#
loop_
_entity_poly.entity_id
_entity_poly.type
_entity_poly.pdbx_seq_one_letter_code
_entity_poly.pdbx_strand_id
1 'polypeptide(L)'
;MAPATCRLREECPECAIAAGACSLVSFAECLQCDSMGMGMGQDKQRHIVCASNKLEAAEKKSKEHLDTLKEQKKELLLERKRLEDEEKEKEMHIGQLNITLASAKKMMEKAQSMLGTAEWHLHEVREQLKKVKKKEKCEKVQRNFILVVLFAYTVIVSIEYIRDALKLSRDNQVAILLSVLAASFQASLYATQKAVQELKVSIRQLEDKVSEFKQEVDAFEKQKKEIRNDHRDQQRISEEMDREREKFSEVNKKEEVVKEYHSLLSLLVQMVNSIQNDSNHDDIWDTLNEISQSMMQLGKEGAMYFGCSAGEEKTKQVRRLKGIVDKFL
;
A
#
# COMPACT_ATOMS: atom_id res chain seq x y z
N MET A 1 -20.30 -38.16 55.97
CA MET A 1 -20.45 -36.75 55.53
C MET A 1 -19.08 -36.10 55.63
N ALA A 2 -18.48 -35.75 54.49
CA ALA A 2 -17.18 -35.08 54.45
C ALA A 2 -17.40 -33.55 54.42
N PRO A 3 -16.66 -32.76 55.22
CA PRO A 3 -16.81 -31.31 55.26
C PRO A 3 -16.37 -30.70 53.92
N ALA A 4 -17.23 -29.83 53.37
CA ALA A 4 -16.99 -29.10 52.14
C ALA A 4 -15.73 -28.24 52.26
N THR A 5 -14.62 -28.73 51.69
CA THR A 5 -13.36 -27.99 51.63
C THR A 5 -13.23 -27.39 50.23
N CYS A 6 -13.55 -26.10 50.12
CA CYS A 6 -13.38 -25.31 48.89
C CYS A 6 -11.88 -25.12 48.59
N ARG A 7 -11.20 -26.13 48.01
CA ARG A 7 -9.82 -25.98 47.50
C ARG A 7 -9.83 -25.34 46.11
N LEU A 8 -9.25 -24.15 46.06
CA LEU A 8 -9.02 -23.28 44.92
C LEU A 8 -8.06 -23.91 43.90
N ARG A 9 -8.56 -24.50 42.81
CA ARG A 9 -7.83 -24.62 41.54
C ARG A 9 -8.28 -23.48 40.65
N GLU A 10 -7.61 -22.34 40.76
CA GLU A 10 -8.18 -21.03 40.50
C GLU A 10 -7.47 -20.27 39.36
N GLU A 11 -7.30 -20.91 38.20
CA GLU A 11 -6.72 -20.20 37.05
C GLU A 11 -7.77 -19.86 35.97
N CYS A 12 -8.88 -20.61 35.86
CA CYS A 12 -9.90 -20.37 34.83
C CYS A 12 -11.23 -19.82 35.41
N PRO A 13 -11.84 -18.78 34.81
CA PRO A 13 -13.17 -18.27 35.18
C PRO A 13 -14.27 -19.35 35.14
N GLU A 14 -14.22 -20.27 34.18
CA GLU A 14 -15.19 -21.36 34.08
C GLU A 14 -15.08 -22.37 35.23
N CYS A 15 -13.86 -22.62 35.73
CA CYS A 15 -13.65 -23.46 36.91
C CYS A 15 -14.25 -22.83 38.16
N ALA A 16 -14.18 -21.50 38.30
CA ALA A 16 -14.80 -20.78 39.40
C ALA A 16 -16.34 -20.85 39.33
N ILE A 17 -16.91 -20.73 38.13
CA ILE A 17 -18.37 -20.91 37.92
C ILE A 17 -18.81 -22.35 38.21
N ALA A 18 -18.06 -23.36 37.76
CA ALA A 18 -18.36 -24.75 38.06
C ALA A 18 -18.32 -25.03 39.58
N ALA A 19 -17.33 -24.49 40.29
CA ALA A 19 -17.24 -24.59 41.74
C ALA A 19 -18.39 -23.87 42.46
N GLY A 20 -18.82 -22.71 41.94
CA GLY A 20 -20.02 -22.01 42.39
C GLY A 20 -21.27 -22.87 42.20
N ALA A 21 -21.44 -23.49 41.02
CA ALA A 21 -22.54 -24.41 40.72
C ALA A 21 -22.60 -25.59 41.68
N CYS A 22 -21.46 -26.24 41.96
CA CYS A 22 -21.37 -27.33 42.94
C CYS A 22 -21.84 -26.90 44.34
N SER A 23 -21.49 -25.68 44.74
CA SER A 23 -21.87 -25.13 46.03
C SER A 23 -23.37 -24.84 46.10
N LEU A 24 -23.98 -24.37 45.00
CA LEU A 24 -25.43 -24.20 44.87
C LEU A 24 -26.20 -25.51 44.88
N VAL A 25 -25.68 -26.56 44.23
CA VAL A 25 -26.25 -27.92 44.30
C VAL A 25 -26.25 -28.41 45.75
N SER A 26 -25.13 -28.25 46.47
CA SER A 26 -25.02 -28.65 47.87
C SER A 26 -25.98 -27.85 48.76
N PHE A 27 -26.15 -26.56 48.47
CA PHE A 27 -27.14 -25.70 49.14
C PHE A 27 -28.58 -26.19 48.92
N ALA A 28 -28.95 -26.50 47.67
CA ALA A 28 -30.28 -27.03 47.33
C ALA A 28 -30.57 -28.40 47.98
N GLU A 29 -29.56 -29.29 48.05
CA GLU A 29 -29.66 -30.57 48.77
C GLU A 29 -29.86 -30.37 50.28
N CYS A 30 -29.20 -29.38 50.89
CA CYS A 30 -29.40 -28.99 52.28
C CYS A 30 -30.78 -28.38 52.54
N LEU A 31 -31.34 -27.62 51.58
CA LEU A 31 -32.71 -27.10 51.67
C LEU A 31 -33.73 -28.23 51.59
N GLN A 32 -33.55 -29.17 50.66
CA GLN A 32 -34.43 -30.34 50.50
C GLN A 32 -34.51 -31.21 51.76
N CYS A 33 -33.39 -31.41 52.45
CA CYS A 33 -33.34 -32.25 53.66
C CYS A 33 -33.98 -31.62 54.90
N ASP A 34 -34.25 -30.31 54.88
CA ASP A 34 -34.64 -29.52 56.06
C ASP A 34 -36.10 -29.04 55.97
N SER A 35 -36.99 -29.97 55.62
CA SER A 35 -38.43 -29.73 55.33
C SER A 35 -39.27 -29.27 56.54
N MET A 36 -38.64 -28.88 57.66
CA MET A 36 -39.29 -28.39 58.89
C MET A 36 -38.81 -26.98 59.31
N GLY A 37 -38.53 -26.11 58.35
CA GLY A 37 -38.65 -24.65 58.52
C GLY A 37 -37.87 -23.99 59.67
N MET A 38 -36.74 -24.54 60.11
CA MET A 38 -35.91 -23.92 61.14
C MET A 38 -34.68 -23.20 60.55
N GLY A 39 -34.92 -22.03 59.95
CA GLY A 39 -33.87 -21.04 59.60
C GLY A 39 -32.74 -21.51 58.68
N MET A 40 -31.80 -20.61 58.35
CA MET A 40 -30.55 -20.99 57.69
C MET A 40 -29.60 -21.65 58.71
N GLY A 41 -29.54 -22.98 58.72
CA GLY A 41 -28.50 -23.72 59.44
C GLY A 41 -27.09 -23.33 58.95
N GLN A 42 -26.07 -23.51 59.82
CA GLN A 42 -24.69 -23.12 59.51
C GLN A 42 -24.14 -23.71 58.20
N ASP A 43 -24.59 -24.91 57.82
CA ASP A 43 -24.15 -25.56 56.58
C ASP A 43 -24.80 -24.93 55.33
N LYS A 44 -26.09 -24.54 55.39
CA LYS A 44 -26.77 -23.77 54.32
C LYS A 44 -26.04 -22.44 54.07
N GLN A 45 -25.76 -21.70 55.15
CA GLN A 45 -25.03 -20.44 55.08
C GLN A 45 -23.62 -20.62 54.48
N ARG A 46 -22.91 -21.69 54.85
CA ARG A 46 -21.57 -21.98 54.30
C ARG A 46 -21.61 -22.26 52.79
N HIS A 47 -22.60 -23.02 52.32
CA HIS A 47 -22.72 -23.35 50.90
C HIS A 47 -23.07 -22.13 50.04
N ILE A 48 -24.01 -21.28 50.48
CA ILE A 48 -24.37 -20.07 49.74
C ILE A 48 -23.24 -19.02 49.76
N VAL A 49 -22.49 -18.90 50.86
CA VAL A 49 -21.31 -18.03 50.93
C VAL A 49 -20.17 -18.56 50.05
N CYS A 50 -19.90 -19.87 50.01
CA CYS A 50 -18.90 -20.40 49.06
C CYS A 50 -19.36 -20.21 47.60
N ALA A 51 -20.65 -20.38 47.29
CA ALA A 51 -21.18 -20.09 45.95
C ALA A 51 -20.95 -18.64 45.54
N SER A 52 -21.36 -17.68 46.38
CA SER A 52 -21.19 -16.25 46.18
C SER A 52 -19.72 -15.87 45.93
N ASN A 53 -18.81 -16.22 46.86
CA ASN A 53 -17.39 -15.90 46.74
C ASN A 53 -16.76 -16.44 45.43
N LYS A 54 -17.17 -17.64 44.99
CA LYS A 54 -16.64 -18.25 43.75
C LYS A 54 -17.13 -17.54 42.51
N LEU A 55 -18.38 -17.09 42.51
CA LEU A 55 -18.99 -16.39 41.39
C LEU A 55 -18.50 -14.94 41.30
N GLU A 56 -18.32 -14.26 42.43
CA GLU A 56 -17.69 -12.92 42.51
C GLU A 56 -16.24 -12.94 42.01
N ALA A 57 -15.47 -13.98 42.34
CA ALA A 57 -14.11 -14.15 41.81
C ALA A 57 -14.11 -14.32 40.27
N ALA A 58 -15.10 -15.03 39.72
CA ALA A 58 -15.28 -15.16 38.28
C ALA A 58 -15.71 -13.83 37.64
N GLU A 59 -16.62 -13.10 38.27
CA GLU A 59 -17.10 -11.78 37.81
C GLU A 59 -15.94 -10.78 37.74
N LYS A 60 -15.10 -10.73 38.78
CA LYS A 60 -13.91 -9.88 38.82
C LYS A 60 -12.96 -10.16 37.66
N LYS A 61 -12.63 -11.44 37.40
CA LYS A 61 -11.77 -11.83 36.27
C LYS A 61 -12.39 -11.47 34.92
N SER A 62 -13.70 -11.67 34.75
CA SER A 62 -14.40 -11.28 33.53
C SER A 62 -14.37 -9.77 33.30
N LYS A 63 -14.49 -8.98 34.38
CA LYS A 63 -14.40 -7.51 34.33
C LYS A 63 -13.00 -7.03 33.95
N GLU A 64 -11.96 -7.60 34.56
CA GLU A 64 -10.55 -7.30 34.22
C GLU A 64 -10.26 -7.60 32.73
N HIS A 65 -10.81 -8.70 32.21
CA HIS A 65 -10.67 -9.03 30.78
C HIS A 65 -11.41 -8.04 29.88
N LEU A 66 -12.64 -7.66 30.25
CA LEU A 66 -13.42 -6.65 29.51
C LEU A 66 -12.71 -5.29 29.48
N ASP A 67 -12.14 -4.86 30.61
CA ASP A 67 -11.43 -3.59 30.70
C ASP A 67 -10.14 -3.60 29.87
N THR A 68 -9.43 -4.74 29.83
CA THR A 68 -8.27 -4.94 28.95
C THR A 68 -8.66 -4.83 27.47
N LEU A 69 -9.76 -5.49 27.05
CA LEU A 69 -10.25 -5.43 25.67
C LEU A 69 -10.71 -4.02 25.28
N LYS A 70 -11.35 -3.29 26.20
CA LYS A 70 -11.74 -1.88 25.99
C LYS A 70 -10.51 -1.00 25.76
N GLU A 71 -9.44 -1.21 26.52
CA GLU A 71 -8.21 -0.42 26.36
C GLU A 71 -7.52 -0.74 25.03
N GLN A 72 -7.38 -2.03 24.70
CA GLN A 72 -6.87 -2.46 23.38
C GLN A 72 -7.70 -1.88 22.23
N LYS A 73 -9.03 -1.84 22.35
CA LYS A 73 -9.90 -1.25 21.33
C LYS A 73 -9.66 0.26 21.18
N LYS A 74 -9.44 1.00 22.27
CA LYS A 74 -9.11 2.43 22.19
C LYS A 74 -7.78 2.66 21.47
N GLU A 75 -6.76 1.88 21.82
CA GLU A 75 -5.45 1.94 21.15
C GLU A 75 -5.57 1.65 19.65
N LEU A 76 -6.25 0.56 19.28
CA LEU A 76 -6.48 0.22 17.87
C LEU A 76 -7.34 1.26 17.15
N LEU A 77 -8.27 1.93 17.83
CA LEU A 77 -9.08 3.00 17.24
C LEU A 77 -8.26 4.26 16.97
N LEU A 78 -7.32 4.60 17.87
CA LEU A 78 -6.37 5.70 17.64
C LEU A 78 -5.44 5.38 16.47
N GLU A 79 -4.88 4.16 16.44
CA GLU A 79 -4.01 3.70 15.37
C GLU A 79 -4.73 3.71 14.02
N ARG A 80 -5.98 3.23 13.98
CA ARG A 80 -6.81 3.27 12.77
C ARG A 80 -7.04 4.68 12.26
N LYS A 81 -7.34 5.65 13.13
CA LYS A 81 -7.51 7.05 12.73
C LYS A 81 -6.22 7.61 12.13
N ARG A 82 -5.08 7.32 12.76
CA ARG A 82 -3.76 7.71 12.25
C ARG A 82 -3.52 7.15 10.86
N LEU A 83 -3.79 5.86 10.65
CA LEU A 83 -3.63 5.20 9.36
C LEU A 83 -4.63 5.73 8.31
N GLU A 84 -5.87 6.02 8.66
CA GLU A 84 -6.87 6.62 7.74
C GLU A 84 -6.48 8.04 7.31
N ASP A 85 -5.91 8.85 8.22
CA ASP A 85 -5.40 10.18 7.88
C ASP A 85 -4.16 10.09 6.98
N GLU A 86 -3.25 9.16 7.28
CA GLU A 86 -2.08 8.86 6.44
C GLU A 86 -2.48 8.32 5.06
N GLU A 87 -3.53 7.49 4.98
CA GLU A 87 -4.10 7.00 3.72
C GLU A 87 -4.63 8.15 2.87
N LYS A 88 -5.43 9.06 3.45
CA LYS A 88 -5.97 10.21 2.70
C LYS A 88 -4.87 11.13 2.17
N GLU A 89 -3.87 11.41 2.99
CA GLU A 89 -2.70 12.21 2.57
C GLU A 89 -1.98 11.52 1.40
N LYS A 90 -1.82 10.20 1.49
CA LYS A 90 -1.19 9.39 0.45
C LYS A 90 -2.05 9.27 -0.80
N GLU A 91 -3.37 9.14 -0.70
CA GLU A 91 -4.28 9.12 -1.85
C GLU A 91 -4.24 10.44 -2.61
N MET A 92 -4.24 11.57 -1.88
CA MET A 92 -4.01 12.88 -2.48
C MET A 92 -2.65 12.94 -3.18
N HIS A 93 -1.59 12.43 -2.55
CA HIS A 93 -0.26 12.36 -3.13
C HIS A 93 -0.23 11.44 -4.38
N ILE A 94 -0.93 10.30 -4.39
CA ILE A 94 -1.12 9.44 -5.58
C ILE A 94 -1.78 10.22 -6.70
N GLY A 95 -2.85 10.95 -6.38
CA GLY A 95 -3.55 11.78 -7.35
C GLY A 95 -2.60 12.78 -8.01
N GLN A 96 -1.78 13.48 -7.21
CA GLN A 96 -0.76 14.41 -7.71
C GLN A 96 0.32 13.70 -8.53
N LEU A 97 0.82 12.55 -8.06
CA LEU A 97 1.80 11.74 -8.79
C LEU A 97 1.26 11.24 -10.12
N ASN A 98 0.00 10.82 -10.19
CA ASN A 98 -0.65 10.37 -11.42
C ASN A 98 -0.84 11.49 -12.44
N ILE A 99 -1.23 12.68 -11.98
CA ILE A 99 -1.28 13.89 -12.83
C ILE A 99 0.12 14.20 -13.36
N THR A 100 1.13 14.16 -12.48
CA THR A 100 2.53 14.43 -12.84
C THR A 100 3.06 13.38 -13.82
N LEU A 101 2.74 12.10 -13.62
CA LEU A 101 3.10 11.00 -14.50
C LEU A 101 2.44 11.13 -15.88
N ALA A 102 1.16 11.51 -15.93
CA ALA A 102 0.45 11.74 -17.18
C ALA A 102 1.06 12.91 -17.96
N SER A 103 1.38 14.01 -17.25
CA SER A 103 2.10 15.14 -17.82
C SER A 103 3.48 14.75 -18.33
N ALA A 104 4.27 14.04 -17.53
CA ALA A 104 5.61 13.57 -17.90
C ALA A 104 5.58 12.61 -19.09
N LYS A 105 4.61 11.69 -19.17
CA LYS A 105 4.42 10.83 -20.35
C LYS A 105 4.14 11.65 -21.61
N LYS A 106 3.24 12.63 -21.52
CA LYS A 106 2.92 13.50 -22.65
C LYS A 106 4.11 14.34 -23.09
N MET A 107 4.89 14.86 -22.14
CA MET A 107 6.13 15.59 -22.44
C MET A 107 7.19 14.67 -23.04
N MET A 108 7.34 13.44 -22.54
CA MET A 108 8.23 12.43 -23.10
C MET A 108 7.86 12.06 -24.54
N GLU A 109 6.58 11.82 -24.85
CA GLU A 109 6.11 11.57 -26.21
C GLU A 109 6.42 12.74 -27.15
N LYS A 110 6.20 13.97 -26.67
CA LYS A 110 6.54 15.19 -27.41
C LYS A 110 8.05 15.31 -27.65
N ALA A 111 8.87 15.09 -26.62
CA ALA A 111 10.33 15.13 -26.70
C ALA A 111 10.86 14.04 -27.65
N GLN A 112 10.30 12.83 -27.62
CA GLN A 112 10.63 11.76 -28.56
C GLN A 112 10.27 12.12 -30.00
N SER A 113 9.11 12.73 -30.22
CA SER A 113 8.72 13.22 -31.55
C SER A 113 9.64 14.33 -32.06
N MET A 114 10.04 15.26 -31.19
CA MET A 114 11.00 16.33 -31.51
C MET A 114 12.37 15.75 -31.81
N LEU A 115 12.83 14.78 -31.03
CA LEU A 115 14.09 14.06 -31.24
C LEU A 115 14.09 13.37 -32.61
N GLY A 116 13.05 12.60 -32.92
CA GLY A 116 12.95 11.92 -34.22
C GLY A 116 12.94 12.89 -35.40
N THR A 117 12.28 14.04 -35.25
CA THR A 117 12.26 15.09 -36.27
C THR A 117 13.65 15.75 -36.43
N ALA A 118 14.33 16.03 -35.32
CA ALA A 118 15.66 16.61 -35.32
C ALA A 118 16.71 15.65 -35.92
N GLU A 119 16.64 14.36 -35.57
CA GLU A 119 17.49 13.31 -36.16
C GLU A 119 17.25 13.17 -37.67
N TRP A 120 15.99 13.25 -38.12
CA TRP A 120 15.66 13.27 -39.54
C TRP A 120 16.23 14.50 -40.26
N HIS A 121 16.04 15.71 -39.73
CA HIS A 121 16.62 16.92 -40.31
C HIS A 121 18.15 16.85 -40.37
N LEU A 122 18.78 16.35 -39.31
CA LEU A 122 20.22 16.17 -39.24
C LEU A 122 20.71 15.16 -40.28
N HIS A 123 19.96 14.08 -40.53
CA HIS A 123 20.23 13.15 -41.63
C HIS A 123 20.14 13.85 -43.00
N GLU A 124 19.08 14.61 -43.26
CA GLU A 124 18.86 15.32 -44.53
C GLU A 124 19.97 16.35 -44.80
N VAL A 125 20.33 17.17 -43.79
CA VAL A 125 21.40 18.18 -43.92
C VAL A 125 22.77 17.49 -44.13
N ARG A 126 23.02 16.35 -43.49
CA ARG A 126 24.23 15.54 -43.76
C ARG A 126 24.27 15.01 -45.18
N GLU A 127 23.15 14.57 -45.74
CA GLU A 127 23.05 14.16 -47.15
C GLU A 127 23.26 15.33 -48.11
N GLN A 128 22.68 16.50 -47.83
CA GLN A 128 22.94 17.71 -48.60
C GLN A 128 24.42 18.09 -48.57
N LEU A 129 25.07 18.04 -47.41
CA LEU A 129 26.50 18.28 -47.29
C LEU A 129 27.33 17.30 -48.15
N LYS A 130 26.95 16.02 -48.22
CA LYS A 130 27.60 15.04 -49.11
C LYS A 130 27.45 15.43 -50.58
N LYS A 131 26.24 15.84 -51.00
CA LYS A 131 25.98 16.29 -52.38
C LYS A 131 26.79 17.54 -52.74
N VAL A 132 26.77 18.56 -51.89
CA VAL A 132 27.51 19.82 -52.10
C VAL A 132 29.02 19.58 -52.11
N LYS A 133 29.56 18.74 -51.21
CA LYS A 133 30.99 18.35 -51.24
C LYS A 133 31.38 17.63 -52.54
N LYS A 134 30.51 16.78 -53.10
CA LYS A 134 30.77 16.16 -54.41
C LYS A 134 30.82 17.23 -55.52
N LYS A 135 29.93 18.21 -55.48
CA LYS A 135 29.93 19.35 -56.42
C LYS A 135 31.20 20.20 -56.29
N GLU A 136 31.59 20.54 -55.06
CA GLU A 136 32.84 21.29 -54.77
C GLU A 136 34.07 20.59 -55.37
N LYS A 137 34.17 19.25 -55.19
CA LYS A 137 35.25 18.45 -55.79
C LYS A 137 35.24 18.53 -57.32
N CYS A 138 34.07 18.43 -57.95
CA CYS A 138 33.93 18.52 -59.41
C CYS A 138 34.34 19.90 -59.94
N GLU A 139 33.81 20.97 -59.34
CA GLU A 139 34.14 22.35 -59.71
C GLU A 139 35.63 22.65 -59.52
N LYS A 140 36.26 22.11 -58.47
CA LYS A 140 37.70 22.24 -58.23
C LYS A 140 38.53 21.56 -59.33
N VAL A 141 38.12 20.36 -59.77
CA VAL A 141 38.76 19.65 -60.89
C VAL A 141 38.59 20.43 -62.20
N GLN A 142 37.38 20.89 -62.51
CA GLN A 142 37.09 21.68 -63.72
C GLN A 142 37.88 22.98 -63.76
N ARG A 143 37.91 23.74 -62.66
CA ARG A 143 38.70 24.97 -62.54
C ARG A 143 40.18 24.69 -62.79
N ASN A 144 40.73 23.66 -62.16
CA ASN A 144 42.14 23.30 -62.32
C ASN A 144 42.44 22.87 -63.76
N PHE A 145 41.56 22.12 -64.41
CA PHE A 145 41.69 21.76 -65.82
C PHE A 145 41.72 23.00 -66.73
N ILE A 146 40.77 23.93 -66.55
CA ILE A 146 40.71 25.18 -67.33
C ILE A 146 41.94 26.05 -67.10
N LEU A 147 42.45 26.14 -65.87
CA LEU A 147 43.68 26.86 -65.56
C LEU A 147 44.91 26.25 -66.26
N VAL A 148 45.01 24.91 -66.31
CA VAL A 148 46.09 24.22 -67.04
C VAL A 148 45.95 24.45 -68.55
N VAL A 149 44.75 24.38 -69.10
CA VAL A 149 44.48 24.66 -70.53
C VAL A 149 44.80 26.12 -70.87
N LEU A 150 44.41 27.07 -70.01
CA LEU A 150 44.78 28.49 -70.14
C LEU A 150 46.29 28.66 -70.19
N PHE A 151 47.01 28.03 -69.27
CA PHE A 151 48.47 28.10 -69.20
C PHE A 151 49.14 27.47 -70.42
N ALA A 152 48.65 26.30 -70.86
CA ALA A 152 49.14 25.65 -72.07
C ALA A 152 48.88 26.51 -73.31
N TYR A 153 47.69 27.11 -73.42
CA TYR A 153 47.33 28.01 -74.52
C TYR A 153 48.17 29.28 -74.52
N THR A 154 48.38 29.94 -73.38
CA THR A 154 49.26 31.11 -73.30
C THR A 154 50.69 30.75 -73.69
N VAL A 155 51.20 29.57 -73.31
CA VAL A 155 52.53 29.11 -73.71
C VAL A 155 52.60 28.83 -75.22
N ILE A 156 51.61 28.14 -75.81
CA ILE A 156 51.54 27.86 -77.25
C ILE A 156 51.46 29.16 -78.06
N VAL A 157 50.54 30.05 -77.71
CA VAL A 157 50.40 31.36 -78.36
C VAL A 157 51.69 32.17 -78.19
N SER A 158 52.36 32.12 -77.03
CA SER A 158 53.66 32.81 -76.86
C SER A 158 54.77 32.24 -77.76
N ILE A 159 54.74 30.93 -78.05
CA ILE A 159 55.68 30.27 -78.96
C ILE A 159 55.33 30.58 -80.44
N GLU A 160 54.04 30.68 -80.78
CA GLU A 160 53.54 31.06 -82.12
C GLU A 160 53.64 32.56 -82.40
N TYR A 161 53.56 33.43 -81.39
CA TYR A 161 53.73 34.89 -81.52
C TYR A 161 55.16 35.29 -81.85
N ILE A 162 56.15 34.44 -81.50
CA ILE A 162 57.53 34.57 -81.97
C ILE A 162 57.64 34.17 -83.46
N ARG A 163 56.64 33.47 -84.02
CA ARG A 163 56.65 32.91 -85.37
C ARG A 163 55.87 33.74 -86.41
N ASP A 164 54.75 34.39 -86.07
CA ASP A 164 53.91 35.12 -87.05
C ASP A 164 53.43 36.50 -86.55
N ALA A 165 54.12 37.56 -86.96
CA ALA A 165 53.76 38.95 -86.66
C ALA A 165 52.60 39.54 -87.50
N LEU A 166 51.82 38.76 -88.27
CA LEU A 166 50.80 39.28 -89.19
C LEU A 166 49.56 38.36 -89.31
N LYS A 167 48.42 38.88 -88.83
CA LYS A 167 47.01 38.50 -89.13
C LYS A 167 46.43 37.25 -88.42
N LEU A 168 45.67 37.45 -87.34
CA LEU A 168 44.21 37.18 -87.30
C LEU A 168 43.60 37.55 -85.93
N SER A 169 42.42 38.15 -85.94
CA SER A 169 41.71 38.67 -84.75
C SER A 169 40.91 37.63 -83.96
N ARG A 170 41.26 36.34 -83.99
CA ARG A 170 40.51 35.25 -83.32
C ARG A 170 41.13 34.75 -82.00
N ASP A 171 42.45 34.87 -81.82
CA ASP A 171 43.14 34.21 -80.70
C ASP A 171 42.98 34.93 -79.36
N ASN A 172 42.71 36.24 -79.38
CA ASN A 172 42.34 37.01 -78.19
C ASN A 172 40.94 36.64 -77.67
N GLN A 173 40.02 36.19 -78.54
CA GLN A 173 38.67 35.80 -78.12
C GLN A 173 38.69 34.52 -77.29
N VAL A 174 39.57 33.57 -77.61
CA VAL A 174 39.71 32.29 -76.89
C VAL A 174 40.32 32.50 -75.49
N ALA A 175 41.35 33.34 -75.37
CA ALA A 175 41.95 33.69 -74.08
C ALA A 175 40.96 34.44 -73.16
N ILE A 176 40.18 35.37 -73.73
CA ILE A 176 39.13 36.08 -72.99
C ILE A 176 38.02 35.12 -72.56
N LEU A 177 37.56 34.23 -73.44
CA LEU A 177 36.54 33.22 -73.12
C LEU A 177 37.01 32.29 -71.99
N LEU A 178 38.25 31.79 -72.07
CA LEU A 178 38.83 30.91 -71.06
C LEU A 178 39.01 31.62 -69.71
N SER A 179 39.41 32.89 -69.70
CA SER A 179 39.55 33.66 -68.45
C SER A 179 38.21 34.00 -67.81
N VAL A 180 37.19 34.33 -68.61
CA VAL A 180 35.79 34.49 -68.13
C VAL A 180 35.26 33.17 -67.57
N LEU A 181 35.53 32.04 -68.24
CA LEU A 181 35.19 30.71 -67.73
C LEU A 181 35.90 30.45 -66.39
N ALA A 182 37.21 30.67 -66.29
CA ALA A 182 37.96 30.48 -65.04
C ALA A 182 37.39 31.32 -63.89
N ALA A 183 37.05 32.59 -64.14
CA ALA A 183 36.43 33.46 -63.16
C ALA A 183 35.04 32.96 -62.73
N SER A 184 34.23 32.46 -63.67
CA SER A 184 32.91 31.89 -63.37
C SER A 184 33.00 30.61 -62.52
N PHE A 185 33.97 29.73 -62.80
CA PHE A 185 34.23 28.54 -61.98
C PHE A 185 34.75 28.90 -60.59
N GLN A 186 35.57 29.96 -60.48
CA GLN A 186 36.06 30.43 -59.19
C GLN A 186 34.94 31.03 -58.33
N ALA A 187 34.03 31.81 -58.93
CA ALA A 187 32.84 32.30 -58.25
C ALA A 187 31.90 31.16 -57.82
N SER A 188 31.68 30.15 -58.68
CA SER A 188 30.90 28.96 -58.34
C SER A 188 31.53 28.20 -57.17
N LEU A 189 32.84 27.95 -57.21
CA LEU A 189 33.55 27.24 -56.16
C LEU A 189 33.51 27.98 -54.83
N TYR A 190 33.61 29.31 -54.82
CA TYR A 190 33.45 30.12 -53.61
C TYR A 190 32.04 29.99 -53.02
N ALA A 191 31.00 30.07 -53.86
CA ALA A 191 29.62 29.88 -53.42
C ALA A 191 29.40 28.47 -52.82
N THR A 192 29.97 27.44 -53.46
CA THR A 192 29.89 26.04 -52.99
C THR A 192 30.65 25.85 -51.66
N GLN A 193 31.82 26.47 -51.49
CA GLN A 193 32.59 26.44 -50.25
C GLN A 193 31.86 27.13 -49.09
N LYS A 194 31.23 28.28 -49.36
CA LYS A 194 30.40 28.99 -48.39
C LYS A 194 29.23 28.12 -47.96
N ALA A 195 28.52 27.48 -48.90
CA ALA A 195 27.43 26.55 -48.60
C ALA A 195 27.91 25.34 -47.76
N VAL A 196 29.11 24.80 -48.01
CA VAL A 196 29.71 23.74 -47.18
C VAL A 196 29.96 24.21 -45.75
N GLN A 197 30.45 25.43 -45.54
CA GLN A 197 30.66 25.99 -44.20
C GLN A 197 29.34 26.19 -43.48
N GLU A 198 28.34 26.80 -44.12
CA GLU A 198 27.01 27.02 -43.55
C GLU A 198 26.35 25.68 -43.15
N LEU A 199 26.37 24.68 -44.04
CA LEU A 199 25.84 23.35 -43.73
C LEU A 199 26.57 22.67 -42.56
N LYS A 200 27.90 22.84 -42.43
CA LYS A 200 28.66 22.33 -41.27
C LYS A 200 28.25 23.00 -39.97
N VAL A 201 27.98 24.31 -40.00
CA VAL A 201 27.49 25.06 -38.82
C VAL A 201 26.09 24.56 -38.45
N SER A 202 25.19 24.42 -39.43
CA SER A 202 23.84 23.89 -39.20
C SER A 202 23.85 22.46 -38.65
N ILE A 203 24.75 21.59 -39.10
CA ILE A 203 24.90 20.23 -38.56
C ILE A 203 25.26 20.28 -37.08
N ARG A 204 26.25 21.09 -36.68
CA ARG A 204 26.63 21.21 -35.26
C ARG A 204 25.46 21.67 -34.40
N GLN A 205 24.74 22.70 -34.84
CA GLN A 205 23.55 23.20 -34.13
C GLN A 205 22.44 22.14 -34.00
N LEU A 206 22.27 21.30 -35.02
CA LEU A 206 21.31 20.19 -34.97
C LEU A 206 21.81 19.04 -34.07
N GLU A 207 23.11 18.76 -34.06
CA GLU A 207 23.74 17.78 -33.17
C GLU A 207 23.53 18.17 -31.70
N ASP A 208 23.74 19.46 -31.37
CA ASP A 208 23.51 20.00 -30.03
C ASP A 208 22.03 19.82 -29.62
N LYS A 209 21.08 20.18 -30.50
CA LYS A 209 19.64 19.99 -30.24
C LYS A 209 19.24 18.53 -30.06
N VAL A 210 19.80 17.62 -30.85
CA VAL A 210 19.57 16.17 -30.70
C VAL A 210 20.09 15.68 -29.35
N SER A 211 21.24 16.17 -28.90
CA SER A 211 21.79 15.84 -27.59
C SER A 211 20.90 16.36 -26.45
N GLU A 212 20.41 17.59 -26.57
CA GLU A 212 19.49 18.21 -25.60
C GLU A 212 18.20 17.39 -25.46
N PHE A 213 17.54 17.04 -26.57
CA PHE A 213 16.33 16.22 -26.52
C PHE A 213 16.58 14.81 -25.97
N LYS A 214 17.76 14.21 -26.19
CA LYS A 214 18.11 12.92 -25.59
C LYS A 214 18.17 13.00 -24.06
N GLN A 215 18.84 14.03 -23.53
CA GLN A 215 18.91 14.26 -22.09
C GLN A 215 17.53 14.49 -21.47
N GLU A 216 16.66 15.22 -22.17
CA GLU A 216 15.30 15.49 -21.72
C GLU A 216 14.46 14.20 -21.64
N VAL A 217 14.58 13.30 -22.64
CA VAL A 217 13.92 11.99 -22.62
C VAL A 217 14.41 11.12 -21.45
N ASP A 218 15.73 11.06 -21.23
CA ASP A 218 16.32 10.28 -20.12
C ASP A 218 15.84 10.79 -18.75
N ALA A 219 15.72 12.11 -18.58
CA ALA A 219 15.21 12.72 -17.36
C ALA A 219 13.75 12.33 -17.08
N PHE A 220 12.89 12.35 -18.09
CA PHE A 220 11.50 11.91 -17.95
C PHE A 220 11.38 10.41 -17.64
N GLU A 221 12.26 9.58 -18.20
CA GLU A 221 12.28 8.14 -17.90
C GLU A 221 12.67 7.86 -16.44
N LYS A 222 13.64 8.60 -15.92
CA LYS A 222 14.01 8.53 -14.49
C LYS A 222 12.85 8.95 -13.59
N GLN A 223 12.21 10.07 -13.89
CA GLN A 223 11.05 10.57 -13.13
C GLN A 223 9.90 9.55 -13.11
N LYS A 224 9.61 8.91 -14.25
CA LYS A 224 8.60 7.84 -14.35
C LYS A 224 8.93 6.63 -13.48
N LYS A 225 10.20 6.28 -13.31
CA LYS A 225 10.64 5.15 -12.47
C LYS A 225 10.48 5.46 -10.97
N GLU A 226 10.83 6.68 -10.56
CA GLU A 226 10.64 7.15 -9.18
C GLU A 226 9.16 7.09 -8.78
N ILE A 227 8.28 7.67 -9.60
CA ILE A 227 6.82 7.65 -9.36
C ILE A 227 6.26 6.22 -9.22
N ARG A 228 6.80 5.25 -9.97
CA ARG A 228 6.38 3.84 -9.87
C ARG A 228 6.79 3.17 -8.57
N ASN A 229 7.92 3.57 -7.99
CA ASN A 229 8.38 3.01 -6.72
C ASN A 229 7.50 3.52 -5.58
N ASP A 230 7.20 4.82 -5.56
CA ASP A 230 6.30 5.44 -4.58
C ASP A 230 4.93 4.75 -4.56
N HIS A 231 4.43 4.39 -5.75
CA HIS A 231 3.16 3.68 -5.89
C HIS A 231 3.16 2.28 -5.25
N ARG A 232 4.31 1.58 -5.22
CA ARG A 232 4.44 0.27 -4.54
C ARG A 232 4.45 0.41 -3.03
N ASP A 233 5.10 1.44 -2.51
CA ASP A 233 5.16 1.68 -1.08
C ASP A 233 3.76 2.00 -0.53
N GLN A 234 2.93 2.69 -1.30
CA GLN A 234 1.52 2.90 -0.96
C GLN A 234 0.68 1.62 -0.97
N GLN A 235 0.97 0.69 -1.87
CA GLN A 235 0.27 -0.60 -1.90
C GLN A 235 0.52 -1.41 -0.63
N ARG A 236 1.73 -1.35 -0.06
CA ARG A 236 2.06 -2.02 1.23
C ARG A 236 1.24 -1.47 2.40
N ILE A 237 0.95 -0.18 2.40
CA ILE A 237 0.20 0.47 3.47
C ILE A 237 -1.26 0.05 3.42
N SER A 238 -1.83 -0.08 2.22
CA SER A 238 -3.18 -0.66 2.05
C SER A 238 -3.26 -2.07 2.65
N GLU A 239 -2.25 -2.91 2.41
CA GLU A 239 -2.20 -4.27 2.99
C GLU A 239 -2.08 -4.23 4.53
N GLU A 240 -1.36 -3.27 5.09
CA GLU A 240 -1.22 -3.10 6.53
C GLU A 240 -2.53 -2.64 7.19
N MET A 241 -3.24 -1.70 6.55
CA MET A 241 -4.57 -1.29 7.00
C MET A 241 -5.60 -2.41 6.96
N ASP A 242 -5.57 -3.27 5.94
CA ASP A 242 -6.47 -4.43 5.86
C ASP A 242 -6.24 -5.39 7.04
N ARG A 243 -4.97 -5.61 7.41
CA ARG A 243 -4.61 -6.40 8.60
C ARG A 243 -5.07 -5.74 9.89
N GLU A 244 -4.89 -4.43 10.04
CA GLU A 244 -5.37 -3.70 11.23
C GLU A 244 -6.90 -3.68 11.33
N ARG A 245 -7.61 -3.59 10.20
CA ARG A 245 -9.07 -3.70 10.15
C ARG A 245 -9.55 -5.07 10.60
N GLU A 246 -8.85 -6.13 10.19
CA GLU A 246 -9.14 -7.50 10.63
C GLU A 246 -8.92 -7.67 12.14
N LYS A 247 -7.79 -7.20 12.68
CA LYS A 247 -7.51 -7.20 14.12
C LYS A 247 -8.55 -6.43 14.92
N PHE A 248 -8.94 -5.23 14.47
CA PHE A 248 -9.97 -4.43 15.13
C PHE A 248 -11.33 -5.15 15.11
N SER A 249 -11.70 -5.78 14.00
CA SER A 249 -12.94 -6.58 13.91
C SER A 249 -12.92 -7.75 14.90
N GLU A 250 -11.78 -8.43 15.03
CA GLU A 250 -11.61 -9.53 15.97
C GLU A 250 -11.74 -9.06 17.43
N VAL A 251 -11.09 -7.96 17.79
CA VAL A 251 -11.18 -7.36 19.13
C VAL A 251 -12.60 -6.89 19.44
N ASN A 252 -13.30 -6.26 18.48
CA ASN A 252 -14.68 -5.81 18.69
C ASN A 252 -15.64 -6.99 18.94
N LYS A 253 -15.50 -8.07 18.17
CA LYS A 253 -16.28 -9.30 18.39
C LYS A 253 -15.99 -9.92 19.76
N LYS A 254 -14.71 -9.98 20.15
CA LYS A 254 -14.32 -10.49 21.48
C LYS A 254 -14.88 -9.62 22.60
N GLU A 255 -14.83 -8.30 22.49
CA GLU A 255 -15.37 -7.37 23.49
C GLU A 255 -16.89 -7.54 23.66
N GLU A 256 -17.64 -7.58 22.55
CA GLU A 256 -19.10 -7.74 22.57
C GLU A 256 -19.51 -9.01 23.32
N VAL A 257 -18.84 -10.12 23.04
CA VAL A 257 -19.20 -11.38 23.68
C VAL A 257 -18.74 -11.45 25.14
N VAL A 258 -17.55 -10.92 25.47
CA VAL A 258 -17.10 -10.84 26.87
C VAL A 258 -18.01 -9.92 27.69
N LYS A 259 -18.58 -8.88 27.07
CA LYS A 259 -19.56 -7.98 27.69
C LYS A 259 -20.88 -8.70 28.00
N GLU A 260 -21.40 -9.49 27.06
CA GLU A 260 -22.59 -10.32 27.27
C GLU A 260 -22.36 -11.33 28.39
N TYR A 261 -21.24 -12.05 28.33
CA TYR A 261 -20.84 -13.01 29.36
C TYR A 261 -20.71 -12.37 30.75
N HIS A 262 -20.07 -11.20 30.84
CA HIS A 262 -19.94 -10.46 32.10
C HIS A 262 -21.30 -10.02 32.64
N SER A 263 -22.21 -9.55 31.79
CA SER A 263 -23.56 -9.12 32.19
C SER A 263 -24.35 -10.27 32.81
N LEU A 264 -24.33 -11.45 32.20
CA LEU A 264 -24.99 -12.64 32.71
C LEU A 264 -24.37 -13.12 34.03
N LEU A 265 -23.05 -13.05 34.16
CA LEU A 265 -22.35 -13.43 35.38
C LEU A 265 -22.63 -12.46 36.54
N SER A 266 -22.73 -11.16 36.26
CA SER A 266 -23.08 -10.13 37.25
C SER A 266 -24.52 -10.32 37.76
N LEU A 267 -25.48 -10.57 36.86
CA LEU A 267 -26.85 -10.94 37.23
C LEU A 267 -26.87 -12.17 38.15
N LEU A 268 -26.04 -13.17 37.83
CA LEU A 268 -25.98 -14.40 38.60
C LEU A 268 -25.42 -14.19 40.01
N VAL A 269 -24.38 -13.37 40.15
CA VAL A 269 -23.86 -12.96 41.47
C VAL A 269 -24.93 -12.24 42.29
N GLN A 270 -25.71 -11.34 41.66
CA GLN A 270 -26.80 -10.63 42.33
C GLN A 270 -27.88 -11.58 42.86
N MET A 271 -28.32 -12.56 42.05
CA MET A 271 -29.31 -13.56 42.48
C MET A 271 -28.79 -14.48 43.60
N VAL A 272 -27.51 -14.85 43.58
CA VAL A 272 -26.93 -15.66 44.67
C VAL A 272 -26.82 -14.85 45.96
N ASN A 273 -26.53 -13.56 45.86
CA ASN A 273 -26.46 -12.65 47.00
C ASN A 273 -27.85 -12.28 47.56
N SER A 274 -28.93 -12.31 46.76
CA SER A 274 -30.29 -12.12 47.28
C SER A 274 -30.72 -13.29 48.18
N ILE A 275 -30.37 -14.54 47.84
CA ILE A 275 -30.64 -15.72 48.67
C ILE A 275 -30.01 -15.60 50.07
N GLN A 276 -28.85 -14.96 50.20
CA GLN A 276 -28.20 -14.76 51.51
C GLN A 276 -29.00 -13.83 52.43
N ASN A 277 -29.77 -12.92 51.84
CA ASN A 277 -30.55 -11.91 52.56
C ASN A 277 -32.03 -12.31 52.70
N ASP A 278 -32.45 -13.35 51.99
CA ASP A 278 -33.82 -13.84 52.02
C ASP A 278 -34.03 -14.88 53.12
N SER A 279 -35.20 -14.83 53.74
CA SER A 279 -35.62 -15.74 54.80
C SER A 279 -36.85 -16.56 54.41
N ASN A 280 -37.49 -16.22 53.28
CA ASN A 280 -38.64 -16.95 52.78
C ASN A 280 -38.20 -18.17 51.98
N HIS A 281 -38.69 -19.34 52.38
CA HIS A 281 -38.28 -20.62 51.80
C HIS A 281 -38.73 -20.77 50.33
N ASP A 282 -39.90 -20.25 49.98
CA ASP A 282 -40.46 -20.37 48.62
C ASP A 282 -39.72 -19.43 47.64
N ASP A 283 -39.43 -18.20 48.06
CA ASP A 283 -38.68 -17.21 47.27
C ASP A 283 -37.24 -17.69 46.98
N ILE A 284 -36.64 -18.46 47.91
CA ILE A 284 -35.33 -19.10 47.72
C ILE A 284 -35.39 -20.16 46.61
N TRP A 285 -36.46 -20.97 46.52
CA TRP A 285 -36.61 -21.97 45.47
C TRP A 285 -36.86 -21.34 44.10
N ASP A 286 -37.66 -20.27 44.04
CA ASP A 286 -37.87 -19.49 42.81
C ASP A 286 -36.55 -18.86 42.33
N THR A 287 -35.78 -18.26 43.23
CA THR A 287 -34.47 -17.69 42.90
C THR A 287 -33.47 -18.77 42.44
N LEU A 288 -33.48 -19.96 43.05
CA LEU A 288 -32.65 -21.09 42.60
C LEU A 288 -33.03 -21.59 41.20
N ASN A 289 -34.32 -21.55 40.84
CA ASN A 289 -34.79 -21.85 39.49
C ASN A 289 -34.23 -20.85 38.47
N GLU A 290 -34.33 -19.56 38.75
CA GLU A 290 -33.79 -18.49 37.90
C GLU A 290 -32.27 -18.56 37.75
N ILE A 291 -31.56 -18.86 38.84
CA ILE A 291 -30.11 -19.12 38.81
C ILE A 291 -29.81 -20.31 37.92
N SER A 292 -30.53 -21.42 38.04
CA SER A 292 -30.29 -22.62 37.23
C SER A 292 -30.42 -22.33 35.73
N GLN A 293 -31.42 -21.54 35.34
CA GLN A 293 -31.65 -21.14 33.94
C GLN A 293 -30.56 -20.21 33.44
N SER A 294 -30.14 -19.24 34.25
CA SER A 294 -29.07 -18.29 33.92
C SER A 294 -27.70 -18.97 33.80
N MET A 295 -27.41 -19.97 34.64
CA MET A 295 -26.20 -20.81 34.50
C MET A 295 -26.19 -21.65 33.21
N MET A 296 -27.37 -22.08 32.73
CA MET A 296 -27.47 -22.79 31.44
C MET A 296 -27.17 -21.87 30.26
N GLN A 297 -27.62 -20.62 30.30
CA GLN A 297 -27.31 -19.61 29.26
C GLN A 297 -25.80 -19.32 29.23
N LEU A 298 -25.20 -19.06 30.39
CA LEU A 298 -23.75 -18.92 30.54
C LEU A 298 -22.96 -20.15 30.05
N GLY A 299 -23.56 -21.34 30.07
CA GLY A 299 -22.93 -22.60 29.61
C GLY A 299 -22.81 -22.70 28.09
N LYS A 300 -23.77 -22.12 27.36
CA LYS A 300 -23.74 -22.07 25.89
C LYS A 300 -22.73 -21.03 25.38
N GLU A 301 -22.54 -19.96 26.14
CA GLU A 301 -21.64 -18.86 25.77
C GLU A 301 -20.20 -19.10 26.25
N GLY A 302 -19.96 -19.57 27.49
CA GLY A 302 -18.60 -19.66 28.08
C GLY A 302 -17.64 -20.65 27.41
N ALA A 303 -18.13 -21.81 26.96
CA ALA A 303 -17.31 -22.92 26.45
C ALA A 303 -16.51 -22.56 25.18
N MET A 304 -16.90 -21.46 24.51
CA MET A 304 -16.26 -20.97 23.29
C MET A 304 -15.09 -19.99 23.56
N TYR A 305 -14.95 -19.42 24.77
CA TYR A 305 -14.07 -18.26 25.02
C TYR A 305 -12.86 -18.53 25.92
N PHE A 306 -12.97 -19.40 26.92
CA PHE A 306 -11.87 -19.62 27.88
C PHE A 306 -11.07 -20.89 27.61
N GLY A 307 -11.40 -21.64 26.56
CA GLY A 307 -10.65 -22.82 26.12
C GLY A 307 -10.51 -23.91 27.18
N CYS A 308 -11.48 -24.02 28.10
CA CYS A 308 -11.38 -24.90 29.26
C CYS A 308 -12.29 -26.14 29.14
N SER A 309 -11.77 -27.30 29.52
CA SER A 309 -12.51 -28.57 29.56
C SER A 309 -13.55 -28.64 30.71
N ALA A 310 -13.77 -27.54 31.44
CA ALA A 310 -14.68 -27.48 32.58
C ALA A 310 -16.15 -27.26 32.20
N GLY A 311 -16.45 -26.97 30.92
CA GLY A 311 -17.82 -26.80 30.43
C GLY A 311 -18.71 -28.02 30.67
N GLU A 312 -18.17 -29.23 30.57
CA GLU A 312 -18.92 -30.47 30.83
C GLU A 312 -19.30 -30.61 32.31
N GLU A 313 -18.37 -30.33 33.23
CA GLU A 313 -18.62 -30.42 34.66
C GLU A 313 -19.58 -29.32 35.12
N LYS A 314 -19.45 -28.08 34.62
CA LYS A 314 -20.47 -27.03 34.80
C LYS A 314 -21.85 -27.49 34.35
N THR A 315 -21.97 -28.02 33.13
CA THR A 315 -23.26 -28.44 32.56
C THR A 315 -23.89 -29.56 33.39
N LYS A 316 -23.07 -30.50 33.89
CA LYS A 316 -23.52 -31.59 34.76
C LYS A 316 -24.06 -31.07 36.09
N GLN A 317 -23.40 -30.10 36.72
CA GLN A 317 -23.84 -29.53 37.99
C GLN A 317 -25.08 -28.66 37.83
N VAL A 318 -25.18 -27.90 36.75
CA VAL A 318 -26.37 -27.11 36.43
C VAL A 318 -27.59 -28.00 36.15
N ARG A 319 -27.42 -29.13 35.46
CA ARG A 319 -28.50 -30.13 35.29
C ARG A 319 -28.90 -30.78 36.62
N ARG A 320 -27.94 -31.02 37.51
CA ARG A 320 -28.22 -31.54 38.86
C ARG A 320 -29.01 -30.55 39.68
N LEU A 321 -28.60 -29.27 39.68
CA LEU A 321 -29.33 -28.19 40.35
C LEU A 321 -30.76 -28.10 39.83
N LYS A 322 -30.93 -28.06 38.51
CA LYS A 322 -32.26 -28.04 37.89
C LYS A 322 -33.11 -29.24 38.30
N GLY A 323 -32.54 -30.45 38.27
CA GLY A 323 -33.25 -31.67 38.66
C GLY A 323 -33.57 -31.77 40.16
N ILE A 324 -32.97 -30.94 41.01
CA ILE A 324 -33.34 -30.79 42.43
C ILE A 324 -34.49 -29.78 42.57
N VAL A 325 -34.39 -28.64 41.87
CA VAL A 325 -35.41 -27.58 41.86
C VAL A 325 -36.73 -28.06 41.24
N ASP A 326 -36.68 -28.78 40.10
CA ASP A 326 -37.85 -29.34 39.39
C ASP A 326 -38.60 -30.40 40.22
N LYS A 327 -38.04 -30.89 41.33
CA LYS A 327 -38.71 -31.85 42.24
C LYS A 327 -39.49 -31.16 43.37
N PHE A 328 -39.29 -29.86 43.56
CA PHE A 328 -39.91 -29.06 44.62
C PHE A 328 -40.98 -28.08 44.12
N LEU A 329 -40.86 -27.62 42.87
CA LEU A 329 -41.91 -26.86 42.14
C LEU A 329 -43.02 -27.79 41.63
#